data_AF-A0A6A8LTA0-F1
#
_entry.id   AF-A0A6A8LTA0-F1
#
_cell.length_a   1.000
_cell.length_b   1.000
_cell.length_c   1.000
_cell.angle_alpha   90.00
_cell.angle_beta   90.00
_cell.angle_gamma   90.00
#
_symmetry.space_group_name_H-M   'P 1'
#
loop_
_entity.id
_entity.type
_entity.pdbx_description
1 polymer ?
#
loop_
_entity_poly.entity_id
_entity_poly.type
_entity_poly.pdbx_seq_one_letter_code
_entity_poly.pdbx_strand_id
1 'polypeptide(L)' 'GMICATENSAVVEAPIYDEWLKKMEEKGAYVVPKKDYKKIEDFVFNDRHGVNGPVAGKPARWIAEQAGVELPEGKDVMLF' A
#
# COMPACT_ATOMS: atom_id res chain seq x y z
N GLY A 1 3.60 -7.36 5.79
CA GLY A 1 2.87 -8.64 5.95
C GLY A 1 3.70 -9.82 5.49
N MET A 2 4.52 -10.38 6.38
CA MET A 2 5.21 -11.67 6.13
C MET A 2 4.46 -12.86 6.72
N ILE A 3 3.47 -12.59 7.57
CA ILE A 3 2.65 -13.61 8.23
C ILE A 3 1.46 -13.89 7.32
N CYS A 4 1.19 -15.14 6.96
CA CYS A 4 0.12 -15.47 6.01
C CYS A 4 -1.29 -14.99 6.43
N ALA A 5 -1.49 -14.76 7.73
CA ALA A 5 -2.74 -14.23 8.29
C ALA A 5 -2.81 -12.69 8.28
N THR A 6 -1.79 -11.97 7.80
CA THR A 6 -1.90 -10.50 7.64
C THR A 6 -2.91 -10.15 6.56
N GLU A 7 -3.62 -9.05 6.81
CA GLU A 7 -4.65 -8.52 5.95
C GLU A 7 -4.09 -8.08 4.59
N ASN A 8 -4.85 -8.33 3.52
CA ASN A 8 -4.51 -7.87 2.16
C ASN A 8 -5.55 -6.87 1.60
N SER A 9 -6.73 -6.79 2.21
CA SER A 9 -7.82 -5.92 1.79
C SER A 9 -8.76 -5.62 2.96
N ALA A 10 -9.37 -4.43 2.95
CA ALA A 10 -10.45 -4.07 3.87
C ALA A 10 -11.75 -3.85 3.07
N VAL A 11 -12.87 -4.33 3.60
CA VAL A 11 -14.21 -4.04 3.09
C VAL A 11 -14.91 -3.16 4.13
N VAL A 12 -15.41 -2.00 3.70
CA VAL A 12 -15.92 -0.97 4.60
C VAL A 12 -17.31 -0.56 4.12
N GLU A 13 -18.27 -0.44 5.05
CA GLU A 13 -19.62 0.02 4.70
C GLU A 13 -19.60 1.50 4.31
N ALA A 14 -20.35 1.85 3.26
CA ALA A 14 -20.41 3.22 2.76
C ALA A 14 -20.73 4.29 3.82
N PRO A 15 -21.64 4.06 4.81
CA PRO A 15 -21.97 5.07 5.82
C PRO A 15 -20.81 5.44 6.76
N ILE A 16 -19.76 4.61 6.86
CA ILE A 16 -18.63 4.82 7.78
C ILE A 16 -17.29 5.03 7.07
N TYR A 17 -17.28 5.02 5.73
CA TYR A 17 -16.05 5.04 4.93
C TYR A 17 -15.13 6.21 5.28
N ASP A 18 -15.67 7.43 5.32
CA ASP A 18 -14.87 8.63 5.59
C ASP A 18 -14.27 8.63 7.00
N GLU A 19 -15.06 8.20 8.00
CA GLU A 19 -14.56 8.10 9.38
C GLU A 19 -13.48 7.02 9.50
N TRP A 20 -13.71 5.86 8.87
CA TRP A 20 -12.74 4.78 8.84
C TRP A 20 -11.44 5.22 8.19
N LEU A 21 -11.51 5.86 7.02
CA LEU A 21 -10.35 6.31 6.26
C LEU A 21 -9.53 7.31 7.07
N LYS A 22 -10.19 8.28 7.70
CA LYS A 22 -9.53 9.24 8.58
C LYS A 22 -8.75 8.56 9.71
N LYS A 23 -9.35 7.58 10.41
CA LYS A 23 -8.67 6.83 11.47
C LYS A 23 -7.47 6.02 10.94
N MET A 24 -7.56 5.50 9.72
CA MET A 24 -6.44 4.79 9.09
C MET A 24 -5.30 5.75 8.76
N GLU A 25 -5.60 6.91 8.18
CA GLU A 25 -4.59 7.93 7.87
C GLU A 25 -3.89 8.47 9.11
N GLU A 26 -4.63 8.67 10.21
CA GLU A 26 -4.10 9.04 11.54
C GLU A 26 -3.15 7.97 12.11
N LYS A 27 -3.36 6.69 11.76
CA LYS A 27 -2.50 5.56 12.17
C LYS A 27 -1.34 5.29 11.20
N GLY A 28 -1.12 6.15 10.22
CA GLY A 28 0.00 6.05 9.29
C GLY A 28 -0.34 5.39 7.95
N ALA A 29 -1.63 5.21 7.61
CA ALA A 29 -2.01 4.83 6.26
C ALA A 29 -1.84 6.03 5.30
N TYR A 30 -1.47 5.72 4.06
CA TYR A 30 -1.35 6.65 2.96
C TYR A 30 -2.24 6.20 1.81
N VAL A 31 -3.22 7.01 1.45
CA VAL A 31 -4.02 6.79 0.26
C VAL A 31 -3.17 7.16 -0.95
N VAL A 32 -2.80 6.15 -1.73
CA VAL A 32 -1.97 6.35 -2.90
C VAL A 32 -2.78 7.16 -3.93
N PRO A 33 -2.20 8.20 -4.55
CA PRO A 33 -2.84 8.88 -5.67
C PRO A 33 -2.93 7.95 -6.89
N LYS A 34 -4.07 7.92 -7.57
CA LYS A 34 -4.28 7.06 -8.77
C LYS A 34 -3.19 7.19 -9.85
N LYS A 35 -2.55 8.35 -9.96
CA LYS A 35 -1.44 8.60 -10.89
C LYS A 35 -0.20 7.73 -10.63
N ASP A 36 -0.04 7.23 -9.41
CA ASP A 36 1.13 6.46 -8.97
C ASP A 36 0.85 4.95 -8.90
N TYR A 37 -0.39 4.51 -9.14
CA TYR A 37 -0.79 3.10 -9.07
C TYR A 37 0.04 2.25 -10.01
N LYS A 38 0.19 2.71 -11.26
CA LYS A 38 0.87 1.92 -12.28
C LYS A 38 2.35 1.71 -11.94
N LYS A 39 3.02 2.74 -11.41
CA LYS A 39 4.42 2.64 -11.00
C LYS A 39 4.63 1.60 -9.90
N ILE A 40 3.73 1.58 -8.91
CA ILE A 40 3.82 0.63 -7.80
C ILE A 40 3.43 -0.77 -8.28
N GLU A 41 2.40 -0.90 -9.11
CA GLU A 41 2.00 -2.18 -9.72
C GLU A 41 3.16 -2.80 -10.51
N ASP A 42 3.79 -2.03 -11.39
CA ASP A 42 4.89 -2.49 -12.25
C ASP A 42 6.14 -2.91 -11.43
N PHE A 43 6.35 -2.30 -10.26
CA PHE A 43 7.42 -2.69 -9.36
C PHE A 43 7.04 -3.89 -8.47
N VAL A 44 5.78 -4.02 -8.06
CA VAL A 44 5.33 -5.06 -7.13
C VAL A 44 5.08 -6.39 -7.84
N PHE A 45 4.57 -6.37 -9.07
CA PHE A 45 4.21 -7.57 -9.80
C PHE A 45 5.21 -7.88 -10.92
N ASN A 46 5.36 -9.16 -11.26
CA ASN A 46 6.10 -9.61 -12.44
C ASN A 46 5.16 -9.99 -13.60
N ASP A 47 5.75 -10.18 -14.78
CA ASP A 47 5.09 -10.65 -16.00
C ASP A 47 4.40 -12.02 -15.88
N ARG A 48 4.62 -12.75 -14.78
CA ARG A 48 3.96 -14.03 -14.48
C ARG A 48 2.79 -13.88 -13.52
N HIS A 49 2.31 -12.66 -13.29
CA HIS A 49 1.21 -12.33 -12.36
C HIS A 49 1.50 -12.69 -10.89
N GLY A 50 2.78 -12.82 -10.51
CA GLY A 50 3.21 -13.02 -9.13
C GLY A 50 3.78 -11.74 -8.52
N VAL A 51 3.97 -11.74 -7.20
CA VAL A 51 4.71 -10.67 -6.50
C VAL A 51 6.21 -10.82 -6.76
N ASN A 52 6.91 -9.71 -6.99
CA ASN A 52 8.35 -9.66 -7.12
C ASN A 52 9.02 -10.06 -5.80
N GLY A 53 9.86 -11.12 -5.84
CA GLY A 53 10.51 -11.68 -4.65
C GLY A 53 11.18 -10.66 -3.72
N PRO A 54 11.88 -9.63 -4.25
CA PRO A 54 12.49 -8.57 -3.42
C PRO A 54 11.50 -7.71 -2.62
N VAL A 55 10.20 -7.72 -2.94
CA VAL A 55 9.16 -6.90 -2.29
C VAL A 55 8.74 -7.50 -0.95
N ALA A 56 8.75 -8.83 -0.83
CA ALA A 56 8.25 -9.52 0.35
C ALA A 56 8.96 -9.05 1.63
N GLY A 57 8.18 -8.55 2.59
CA GLY A 57 8.66 -8.11 3.90
C GLY A 57 9.39 -6.77 3.93
N LYS A 58 9.40 -6.03 2.80
CA LYS A 58 9.99 -4.70 2.76
C LYS A 58 9.05 -3.63 3.33
N PRO A 59 9.59 -2.56 3.93
CA PRO A 59 8.80 -1.41 4.35
C PRO A 59 8.11 -0.70 3.16
N ALA A 60 6.93 -0.10 3.38
CA ALA A 60 6.22 0.64 2.34
C ALA A 60 7.06 1.77 1.74
N ARG A 61 7.83 2.49 2.57
CA ARG A 61 8.78 3.51 2.12
C ARG A 61 9.79 2.99 1.10
N TRP A 62 10.39 1.84 1.38
CA TRP A 62 11.35 1.22 0.47
C TRP A 62 10.68 0.85 -0.86
N ILE A 63 9.48 0.27 -0.82
CA ILE A 63 8.72 -0.10 -2.02
C ILE A 63 8.39 1.16 -2.85
N ALA A 64 7.93 2.23 -2.21
CA ALA A 64 7.61 3.49 -2.88
C ALA A 64 8.86 4.12 -3.54
N GLU A 65 9.99 4.12 -2.84
CA GLU A 65 11.28 4.60 -3.39
C GLU A 65 11.70 3.81 -4.62
N GLN A 66 11.60 2.47 -4.60
CA GLN A 66 11.93 1.64 -5.76
C GLN A 66 10.96 1.86 -6.93
N ALA A 67 9.69 2.16 -6.64
CA ALA A 67 8.69 2.50 -7.65
C ALA A 67 8.79 3.95 -8.17
N GLY A 68 9.70 4.78 -7.63
CA GLY A 68 9.79 6.21 -7.99
C GLY A 68 8.57 7.02 -7.53
N VAL A 69 8.02 6.67 -6.36
CA VAL A 69 6.90 7.34 -5.69
C VAL A 69 7.39 7.89 -4.35
N GLU A 70 7.07 9.14 -4.07
CA GLU A 70 7.39 9.75 -2.79
C GLU A 70 6.33 9.37 -1.75
N LEU A 71 6.76 8.74 -0.65
CA LEU A 71 5.90 8.44 0.49
C LEU A 71 6.14 9.48 1.60
N PRO A 72 5.09 10.21 2.07
CA PRO A 72 5.24 11.18 3.15
C PRO A 72 5.83 10.56 4.43
N GLU A 73 6.48 11.40 5.25
CA GLU A 73 6.95 10.97 6.57
C GLU A 73 5.81 10.49 7.47
N GLY A 74 6.12 9.53 8.35
CA GLY A 74 5.15 8.94 9.27
C GLY A 74 4.11 7.99 8.64
N LYS A 75 4.25 7.65 7.36
CA LYS A 75 3.38 6.69 6.66
C LYS A 75 4.04 5.31 6.54
N ASP A 76 3.26 4.26 6.80
CA ASP A 76 3.74 2.87 6.91
C ASP A 76 2.90 1.86 6.10
N VAL A 77 1.64 2.19 5.78
CA VAL A 77 0.76 1.33 4.96
C VAL A 77 0.24 2.12 3.76
N MET A 78 0.36 1.56 2.55
CA MET A 78 -0.21 2.14 1.32
C MET A 78 -1.59 1.53 1.06
N LEU A 79 -2.59 2.37 0.87
CA LEU A 79 -3.96 2.00 0.49
C LEU A 79 -4.20 2.39 -0.97
N PHE A 80 -4.84 1.51 -1.73
CA PHE A 80 -5.12 1.65 -3.16
C PHE A 80 -6.63 1.58 -3.42
#